data_AF-A0A7V2KNC0-F1
#
_entry.id   AF-A0A7V2KNC0-F1
#
_cell.length_a   1.000
_cell.length_b   1.000
_cell.length_c   1.000
_cell.angle_alpha   90.00
_cell.angle_beta   90.00
_cell.angle_gamma   90.00
#
_symmetry.space_group_name_H-M   'P 1'
#
loop_
_entity.id
_entity.type
_entity.pdbx_description
1 polymer ?
#
loop_
_entity_poly.entity_id
_entity_poly.type
_entity_poly.pdbx_seq_one_letter_code
_entity_poly.pdbx_strand_id
1 'polypeptide(L)' 'RKAIQIHGGYGYMRDLPLERFYRDAKITEIYEGTSEIQRWVIARALLA' A
#
# COMPACT_ATOMS: atom_id res chain seq x y z
N ARG A 1 -2.49 -4.44 4.93
CA ARG A 1 -3.22 -5.72 4.70
C ARG A 1 -3.11 -6.70 5.88
N LYS A 2 -1.90 -7.03 6.39
CA LYS A 2 -1.74 -7.96 7.54
C LYS A 2 -2.51 -7.52 8.79
N ALA A 3 -2.49 -6.23 9.13
CA ALA A 3 -3.21 -5.70 10.30
C ALA A 3 -4.72 -5.96 10.25
N ILE A 4 -5.37 -5.75 9.09
CA ILE A 4 -6.81 -6.06 8.90
C ILE A 4 -7.07 -7.56 9.14
N GLN A 5 -6.24 -8.44 8.58
CA GLN A 5 -6.41 -9.89 8.75
C GLN A 5 -6.26 -10.34 10.22
N ILE A 6 -5.32 -9.74 10.96
CA ILE A 6 -5.11 -10.03 12.39
C ILE A 6 -6.36 -9.66 13.22
N HIS A 7 -7.02 -8.55 12.87
CA HIS A 7 -8.22 -8.09 13.58
C HIS A 7 -9.51 -8.73 13.05
N GLY A 8 -9.43 -9.62 12.05
CA GLY A 8 -10.58 -10.30 11.46
C GLY A 8 -11.66 -9.32 10.98
N GLY A 9 -12.92 -9.62 11.31
CA GLY A 9 -14.06 -8.78 10.93
C GLY A 9 -13.98 -7.34 11.43
N TYR A 10 -13.42 -7.12 12.62
CA TYR A 10 -13.22 -5.78 13.18
C TYR A 10 -12.24 -4.93 12.37
N GLY A 11 -11.32 -5.56 11.62
CA GLY A 11 -10.40 -4.85 10.74
C GLY A 11 -11.06 -4.22 9.51
N TYR A 12 -12.31 -4.60 9.20
CA TYR A 12 -13.10 -4.04 8.10
C TYR A 12 -14.23 -3.11 8.57
N MET A 13 -14.52 -3.07 9.87
CA MET A 13 -15.49 -2.16 10.46
C MET A 13 -14.90 -0.77 10.59
N ARG A 14 -15.77 0.26 10.61
CA ARG A 14 -15.36 1.66 10.76
C ARG A 14 -15.14 2.09 12.22
N ASP A 15 -15.32 1.16 13.16
CA ASP A 15 -15.15 1.40 14.59
C ASP A 15 -13.67 1.49 15.00
N LEU A 16 -12.78 0.89 14.19
CA LEU A 16 -11.33 1.01 14.30
C LEU A 16 -10.81 1.72 13.04
N PRO A 17 -9.65 2.38 13.06
CA PRO A 17 -9.13 3.12 11.89
C PRO A 17 -8.42 2.24 10.83
N LEU A 18 -8.49 0.91 10.97
CA LEU A 18 -7.66 -0.06 10.23
C LEU A 18 -7.93 -0.07 8.72
N GLU A 19 -9.20 -0.07 8.36
CA GLU A 19 -9.71 0.02 7.00
C GLU A 19 -9.40 1.38 6.36
N ARG A 20 -9.42 2.48 7.13
CA ARG A 20 -8.98 3.80 6.66
C ARG A 20 -7.49 3.78 6.33
N PHE A 21 -6.65 3.32 7.25
CA PHE A 21 -5.21 3.21 7.01
C PHE A 21 -4.88 2.32 5.81
N TYR A 22 -5.63 1.24 5.60
CA TYR A 22 -5.43 0.41 4.41
C TYR A 22 -5.78 1.12 3.11
N ARG A 23 -6.85 1.93 3.07
CA ARG A 23 -7.21 2.74 1.90
C ARG A 23 -6.17 3.82 1.63
N ASP A 24 -5.73 4.52 2.68
CA ASP A 24 -4.74 5.59 2.56
C ASP A 24 -3.38 5.03 2.10
N ALA A 25 -2.98 3.86 2.59
CA ALA A 25 -1.76 3.19 2.13
C ALA A 25 -1.84 2.71 0.67
N LYS A 26 -3.03 2.62 0.06
CA LYS A 26 -3.14 2.15 -1.33
C LYS A 26 -2.81 3.23 -2.36
N ILE A 27 -3.02 4.50 -2.03
CA ILE A 27 -2.73 5.58 -2.97
C ILE A 27 -1.22 5.77 -3.19
N THR A 28 -0.39 5.38 -2.21
CA THR A 28 1.07 5.48 -2.29
C THR A 28 1.67 4.58 -3.36
N GLU A 29 0.92 3.57 -3.84
CA GLU A 29 1.37 2.69 -4.93
C GLU A 29 1.21 3.34 -6.32
N ILE A 30 0.57 4.51 -6.43
CA ILE A 30 0.17 5.13 -7.70
C ILE A 30 0.58 6.62 -7.83
N TYR A 31 0.35 7.44 -6.81
CA TYR A 31 0.28 8.89 -6.94
C TYR A 31 1.57 9.57 -7.43
N GLU A 32 2.74 9.17 -6.91
CA GLU A 32 4.04 9.75 -7.28
C GLU A 32 4.87 8.82 -8.18
N GLY A 33 4.16 8.12 -9.07
CA GLY A 33 4.73 7.08 -9.92
C GLY A 33 4.33 5.71 -9.41
N THR A 34 3.83 4.89 -10.33
CA THR A 34 3.37 3.56 -9.97
C THR A 34 4.54 2.69 -9.51
N SER A 35 4.22 1.65 -8.75
CA SER A 35 5.22 0.68 -8.30
C SER A 35 6.04 0.06 -9.45
N GLU A 36 5.44 -0.10 -10.64
CA GLU A 36 6.12 -0.56 -11.86
C GLU A 36 7.15 0.45 -12.36
N ILE A 37 6.79 1.73 -12.42
CA ILE A 37 7.70 2.80 -12.85
C ILE A 37 8.87 2.92 -11.89
N GLN A 38 8.61 2.87 -10.58
CA GLN A 38 9.66 2.89 -9.57
C GLN A 38 10.64 1.72 -9.74
N ARG A 39 10.13 0.50 -9.95
CA ARG A 39 10.97 -0.67 -10.23
C ARG A 39 11.80 -0.51 -11.51
N TRP A 40 11.22 0.06 -12.57
CA TRP A 40 11.93 0.30 -13.83
C TRP A 40 13.06 1.33 -13.68
N VAL A 41 12.81 2.43 -12.96
CA VAL A 41 13.84 3.45 -12.66
C VAL A 41 14.99 2.83 -11.87
N ILE A 42 14.68 2.05 -10.82
CA ILE A 42 15.70 1.34 -10.03
C ILE A 42 16.49 0.37 -10.91
N ALA A 43 15.83 -0.42 -11.75
CA ALA A 43 16.50 -1.36 -12.65
C ALA A 43 17.47 -0.66 -13.61
N ARG A 44 17.08 0.49 -14.16
CA ARG A 44 17.97 1.31 -15.02
C ARG A 44 19.16 1.88 -14.25
N ALA A 45 18.95 2.31 -13.02
CA ALA A 45 20.03 2.82 -12.18
C ALA A 45 21.05 1.73 -11.79
N LEU A 46 20.64 0.46 -11.71
CA LEU A 46 21.53 -0.67 -11.41
C LEU A 46 22.31 -1.20 -12.62
N LEU A 47 21.85 -0.91 -13.84
CA LEU A 47 22.48 -1.35 -15.10
C LEU A 47 23.41 -0.29 -15.73
N ALA A 48 23.50 0.89 -15.11
CA ALA A 48 24.43 1.96 -15.46
C ALA A 48 25.77 1.76 -14.72
#